data_AF-A0A8X7BLA1-F1
#
_entry.id   AF-A0A8X7BLA1-F1
#
_cell.length_a   1.000
_cell.length_b   1.000
_cell.length_c   1.000
_cell.angle_alpha   90.00
_cell.angle_beta   90.00
_cell.angle_gamma   90.00
#
_symmetry.space_group_name_H-M   'P 1'
#
loop_
_entity.id
_entity.type
_entity.pdbx_description
1 polymer ?
#
loop_
_entity_poly.entity_id
_entity_poly.type
_entity_poly.pdbx_seq_one_letter_code
_entity_poly.pdbx_strand_id
1 'polypeptide(L)'
;MQEYIQDALTFVREYGRPCLFITFTCNPKWPEITSLLLPGQNSIHRHDITARVFRQKLKSLISFITKSHVFGPTRCWMYSVEWQKRGLPHAHILVWFIDKIRPEEIDSIISAEIPDPSTDQLLFDIVTTNMIHGPCGTLNSSSPCMADGKCTKNFPKDMNNDTVTNVDGYPIYRRRNPENGGQSFIKNINNTDIDIDNRWVVPYSPLLSKTYNAHINVEFCSSVKSIKYICKYVHKGSDMAVFRVENTNVNAPPVNKNDEITLYQIGRYISSNEAAWRIFGFPIHERDPAVVQLAIHLENGQRVFFTNETAIDRAINPPKTTLTAFLNCVIVRDDFGAFARTLLYSQVPRYFTWTQTKTWMPRKQGSPVAACLNLFKSNALGRLFTVSPRH
;
A
#
# COMPACT_ATOMS: atom_id res chain seq x y z
N MET A 1 3.52 -11.98 -3.81
CA MET A 1 2.49 -11.00 -4.22
C MET A 1 1.10 -11.39 -3.73
N GLN A 2 0.64 -12.62 -3.99
CA GLN A 2 -0.64 -13.13 -3.45
C GLN A 2 -0.70 -13.09 -1.90
N GLU A 3 0.44 -13.28 -1.23
CA GLU A 3 0.53 -13.22 0.22
C GLU A 3 0.16 -11.85 0.81
N TYR A 4 0.66 -10.75 0.24
CA TYR A 4 0.35 -9.40 0.75
C TYR A 4 -1.13 -9.03 0.60
N ILE A 5 -1.80 -9.57 -0.42
CA ILE A 5 -3.25 -9.42 -0.57
C ILE A 5 -3.97 -10.12 0.57
N GLN A 6 -3.59 -11.37 0.86
CA GLN A 6 -4.20 -12.11 1.95
C GLN A 6 -3.91 -11.46 3.32
N ASP A 7 -2.75 -10.81 3.48
CA ASP A 7 -2.44 -10.00 4.65
C ASP A 7 -3.39 -8.79 4.75
N ALA A 8 -3.58 -8.03 3.66
CA ALA A 8 -4.53 -6.93 3.62
C ALA A 8 -5.98 -7.38 3.89
N LEU A 9 -6.38 -8.54 3.34
CA LEU A 9 -7.68 -9.16 3.63
C LEU A 9 -7.80 -9.59 5.10
N THR A 10 -6.70 -10.00 5.73
CA THR A 10 -6.67 -10.33 7.16
C THR A 10 -6.94 -9.08 8.01
N PHE A 11 -6.37 -7.92 7.64
CA PHE A 11 -6.68 -6.64 8.28
C PHE A 11 -8.15 -6.26 8.11
N VAL A 12 -8.68 -6.40 6.89
CA VAL A 12 -10.09 -6.11 6.60
C VAL A 12 -11.02 -7.01 7.40
N ARG A 13 -10.73 -8.31 7.44
CA ARG A 13 -11.52 -9.29 8.20
C ARG A 13 -11.55 -8.93 9.69
N GLU A 14 -10.42 -8.49 10.23
CA GLU A 14 -10.30 -8.20 11.66
C GLU A 14 -10.84 -6.82 12.04
N TYR A 15 -10.57 -5.79 11.23
CA TYR A 15 -10.78 -4.38 11.59
C TYR A 15 -11.81 -3.66 10.73
N GLY A 16 -12.44 -4.38 9.79
CA GLY A 16 -13.35 -3.84 8.80
C GLY A 16 -12.64 -2.97 7.76
N ARG A 17 -13.38 -2.07 7.14
CA ARG A 17 -12.82 -1.16 6.11
C ARG A 17 -11.80 -0.16 6.70
N PRO A 18 -10.74 0.19 5.95
CA PRO A 18 -9.83 1.28 6.31
C PRO A 18 -10.59 2.61 6.41
N CYS A 19 -9.99 3.59 7.07
CA CYS A 19 -10.55 4.94 7.17
C CYS A 19 -10.03 5.82 6.03
N LEU A 20 -8.72 5.80 5.80
CA LEU A 20 -8.06 6.58 4.75
C LEU A 20 -7.25 5.68 3.82
N PHE A 21 -7.26 6.05 2.54
CA PHE A 21 -6.31 5.59 1.53
C PHE A 21 -5.47 6.78 1.09
N ILE A 22 -4.15 6.69 1.29
CA ILE A 22 -3.23 7.79 1.04
C ILE A 22 -2.23 7.34 -0.04
N THR A 23 -2.08 8.14 -1.09
CA THR A 23 -0.98 7.99 -2.05
C THR A 23 0.02 9.09 -1.81
N PHE A 24 1.24 8.74 -1.44
CA PHE A 24 2.34 9.67 -1.22
C PHE A 24 3.40 9.51 -2.30
N THR A 25 3.56 10.53 -3.15
CA THR A 25 4.56 10.52 -4.24
C THR A 25 5.76 11.37 -3.83
N CYS A 26 6.96 10.86 -4.08
CA CYS A 26 8.19 11.61 -3.83
C CYS A 26 8.22 12.93 -4.64
N ASN A 27 8.59 14.03 -3.98
CA ASN A 27 8.83 15.30 -4.66
C ASN A 27 10.33 15.41 -5.01
N PRO A 28 10.71 15.50 -6.29
CA PRO A 28 12.11 15.56 -6.70
C PRO A 28 12.76 16.91 -6.35
N LYS A 29 11.96 17.94 -6.02
CA LYS A 29 12.39 19.28 -5.66
C LYS A 29 12.62 19.46 -4.15
N TRP A 30 12.52 18.39 -3.36
CA TRP A 30 12.87 18.48 -1.94
C TRP A 30 14.32 18.96 -1.77
N PRO A 31 14.59 19.91 -0.85
CA PRO A 31 15.95 20.39 -0.59
C PRO A 31 16.94 19.28 -0.28
N GLU A 32 16.49 18.23 0.43
CA GLU A 32 17.29 17.05 0.77
C GLU A 32 17.71 16.23 -0.46
N ILE A 33 17.04 16.41 -1.60
CA ILE A 33 17.45 15.85 -2.90
C ILE A 33 18.31 16.87 -3.63
N THR A 34 17.80 18.08 -3.85
CA THR A 34 18.43 19.06 -4.75
C THR A 34 19.79 19.54 -4.25
N SER A 35 19.99 19.66 -2.93
CA SER A 35 21.29 20.04 -2.34
C SER A 35 22.40 19.02 -2.55
N LEU A 36 22.06 17.77 -2.90
CA LEU A 36 23.01 16.68 -3.11
C LEU A 36 23.26 16.38 -4.60
N LEU A 37 22.66 17.16 -5.50
CA LEU A 37 22.86 17.05 -6.94
C LEU A 37 24.09 17.86 -7.37
N LEU A 38 24.94 17.27 -8.20
CA LEU A 38 26.07 17.96 -8.83
C LEU A 38 25.58 18.86 -9.99
N PRO A 39 26.37 19.86 -10.44
CA PRO A 39 26.05 20.63 -11.62
C PRO A 39 25.70 19.74 -12.83
N GLY A 40 24.59 20.04 -13.50
CA GLY A 40 24.06 19.24 -14.62
C GLY A 40 23.29 17.97 -14.23
N GLN A 41 23.22 17.61 -12.94
CA GLN A 41 22.40 16.50 -12.46
C GLN A 41 20.96 16.93 -12.17
N ASN A 42 20.03 16.00 -12.35
CA ASN A 42 18.67 16.10 -11.85
C ASN A 42 18.32 14.82 -11.05
N SER A 43 17.16 14.79 -10.41
CA SER A 43 16.72 13.66 -9.56
C SER A 43 16.74 12.29 -10.24
N ILE A 44 16.55 12.21 -11.56
CA ILE A 44 16.56 10.95 -12.30
C ILE A 44 17.97 10.37 -12.45
N HIS A 45 19.00 11.21 -12.32
CA HIS A 45 20.40 10.77 -12.35
C HIS A 45 20.87 10.22 -11.00
N ARG A 46 20.15 10.51 -9.91
CA ARG A 46 20.51 10.16 -8.53
C ARG A 46 19.37 9.45 -7.80
N HIS A 47 19.02 8.28 -8.32
CA HIS A 47 18.01 7.42 -7.72
C HIS A 47 18.38 6.90 -6.33
N ASP A 48 19.68 6.79 -6.04
CA ASP A 48 20.21 6.47 -4.71
C ASP A 48 19.80 7.52 -3.67
N ILE A 49 19.93 8.81 -4.01
CA ILE A 49 19.49 9.92 -3.14
C ILE A 49 17.97 9.93 -3.04
N THR A 50 17.28 9.86 -4.18
CA THR A 50 15.81 9.90 -4.23
C THR A 50 15.19 8.81 -3.35
N ALA A 51 15.69 7.56 -3.45
CA ALA A 51 15.21 6.45 -2.65
C ALA A 51 15.43 6.67 -1.14
N ARG A 52 16.61 7.17 -0.74
CA ARG A 52 16.94 7.43 0.67
C ARG A 52 16.10 8.54 1.27
N VAL A 53 15.92 9.65 0.54
CA VAL A 53 15.10 10.77 1.01
C VAL A 53 13.64 10.35 1.09
N PHE A 54 13.10 9.69 0.05
CA PHE A 54 11.72 9.22 0.08
C PHE A 54 11.48 8.23 1.21
N ARG A 55 12.40 7.29 1.46
CA ARG A 55 12.31 6.36 2.59
C ARG A 55 12.20 7.09 3.93
N GLN A 56 13.00 8.13 4.15
CA GLN A 56 12.96 8.93 5.38
C GLN A 56 11.64 9.71 5.50
N LYS A 57 11.19 10.34 4.43
CA LYS A 57 9.90 11.07 4.39
C LYS A 57 8.72 10.13 4.61
N LEU A 58 8.74 8.92 4.05
CA LEU A 58 7.71 7.89 4.26
C LEU A 58 7.67 7.44 5.73
N LYS A 59 8.83 7.16 6.34
CA LYS A 59 8.90 6.83 7.78
C LYS A 59 8.38 7.97 8.65
N SER A 60 8.73 9.20 8.31
CA SER A 60 8.21 10.40 8.98
C SER A 60 6.69 10.49 8.85
N LEU A 61 6.14 10.34 7.65
CA LEU A 61 4.68 10.38 7.38
C LEU A 61 3.92 9.33 8.19
N ILE A 62 4.40 8.09 8.18
CA ILE A 62 3.79 7.01 8.98
C ILE A 62 3.87 7.36 10.47
N SER A 63 5.00 7.86 10.97
CA SER A 63 5.12 8.26 12.37
C SER A 63 4.21 9.44 12.74
N PHE A 64 4.05 10.40 11.84
CA PHE A 64 3.19 11.57 12.04
C PHE A 64 1.72 11.17 12.17
N ILE A 65 1.25 10.29 11.30
CA ILE A 65 -0.11 9.74 11.37
C ILE A 65 -0.29 8.86 12.61
N THR A 66 0.64 7.92 12.83
CA THR A 66 0.42 6.80 13.76
C THR A 66 0.86 7.06 15.19
N LYS A 67 1.87 7.91 15.41
CA LYS A 67 2.41 8.24 16.74
C LYS A 67 2.05 9.64 17.20
N SER A 68 1.98 10.60 16.28
CA SER A 68 1.53 11.97 16.61
C SER A 68 0.01 12.10 16.58
N HIS A 69 -0.70 11.06 16.13
CA HIS A 69 -2.17 10.98 16.16
C HIS A 69 -2.87 12.18 15.52
N VAL A 70 -2.32 12.70 14.42
CA VAL A 70 -2.83 13.94 13.80
C VAL A 70 -4.26 13.84 13.26
N PHE A 71 -4.76 12.62 13.05
CA PHE A 71 -6.15 12.33 12.70
C PHE A 71 -6.85 11.44 13.75
N GLY A 72 -6.26 11.33 14.94
CA GLY A 72 -6.70 10.46 16.02
C GLY A 72 -5.86 9.18 16.20
N PRO A 73 -6.16 8.39 17.24
CA PRO A 73 -5.45 7.16 17.55
C PRO A 73 -5.51 6.16 16.39
N THR A 74 -4.35 5.65 15.95
CA THR A 74 -4.30 4.63 14.90
C THR A 74 -4.44 3.24 15.50
N ARG A 75 -5.38 2.44 14.97
CA ARG A 75 -5.57 1.03 15.30
C ARG A 75 -4.57 0.14 14.55
N CYS A 76 -4.43 0.36 13.25
CA CYS A 76 -3.50 -0.38 12.41
C CYS A 76 -3.24 0.37 11.10
N TRP A 77 -2.17 -0.02 10.41
CA TRP A 77 -1.81 0.54 9.11
C TRP A 77 -1.02 -0.46 8.28
N MET A 78 -0.98 -0.24 6.98
CA MET A 78 -0.06 -0.90 6.08
C MET A 78 0.24 -0.04 4.87
N TYR A 79 1.38 -0.26 4.22
CA TYR A 79 1.67 0.36 2.95
C TYR A 79 2.42 -0.54 1.99
N SER A 80 2.37 -0.16 0.72
CA SER A 80 3.19 -0.71 -0.36
C SER A 80 3.86 0.43 -1.12
N VAL A 81 5.16 0.32 -1.37
CA VAL A 81 5.89 1.19 -2.30
C VAL A 81 5.81 0.60 -3.71
N GLU A 82 5.60 1.44 -4.71
CA GLU A 82 5.58 1.07 -6.12
C GLU A 82 6.41 2.09 -6.91
N TRP A 83 6.90 1.67 -8.07
CA TRP A 83 7.60 2.50 -9.04
C TRP A 83 6.89 2.39 -10.39
N GLN A 84 6.43 3.50 -10.94
CA GLN A 84 5.92 3.52 -12.31
C GLN A 84 7.08 3.59 -13.30
N LYS A 85 6.89 3.14 -14.55
CA LYS A 85 7.93 3.03 -15.61
C LYS A 85 8.82 4.26 -15.82
N ARG A 86 8.39 5.45 -15.38
CA ARG A 86 9.16 6.70 -15.38
C ARG A 86 8.98 7.52 -14.09
N GLY A 87 8.34 6.92 -13.08
CA GLY A 87 7.84 7.62 -11.90
C GLY A 87 8.85 7.62 -10.76
N LEU A 88 8.81 8.70 -9.99
CA LEU A 88 9.40 8.73 -8.66
C LEU A 88 8.70 7.70 -7.76
N PRO A 89 9.36 7.22 -6.70
CA PRO A 89 8.75 6.25 -5.81
C PRO A 89 7.47 6.83 -5.19
N HIS A 90 6.44 6.00 -5.12
CA HIS A 90 5.17 6.35 -4.48
C HIS A 90 4.73 5.25 -3.53
N ALA A 91 4.10 5.65 -2.43
CA ALA A 91 3.57 4.73 -1.44
C ALA A 91 2.04 4.78 -1.44
N HIS A 92 1.43 3.60 -1.42
CA HIS A 92 0.00 3.38 -1.18
C HIS A 92 -0.17 2.96 0.26
N ILE A 93 -0.81 3.80 1.07
CA ILE A 93 -0.90 3.67 2.53
C ILE A 93 -2.36 3.51 2.93
N LEU A 94 -2.61 2.61 3.86
CA LEU A 94 -3.90 2.40 4.49
C LEU A 94 -3.82 2.59 5.98
N VAL A 95 -4.83 3.26 6.51
CA VAL A 95 -4.90 3.60 7.92
C VAL A 95 -6.29 3.27 8.46
N TRP A 96 -6.32 2.58 9.59
CA TRP A 96 -7.51 2.37 10.40
C TRP A 96 -7.31 3.14 11.71
N PHE A 97 -8.23 4.05 12.01
CA PHE A 97 -8.28 4.71 13.31
C PHE A 97 -9.08 3.87 14.31
N ILE A 98 -8.84 4.11 15.59
CA ILE A 98 -9.62 3.50 16.69
C ILE A 98 -11.07 3.99 16.58
N ASP A 99 -11.23 5.30 16.49
CA ASP A 99 -12.50 5.99 16.24
C ASP A 99 -12.65 6.23 14.74
N LYS A 100 -13.77 5.82 14.16
CA LYS A 100 -14.01 5.99 12.73
C LYS A 100 -14.33 7.45 12.44
N ILE A 101 -13.74 7.98 11.35
CA ILE A 101 -14.09 9.30 10.82
C ILE A 101 -15.58 9.31 10.47
N ARG A 102 -16.29 10.29 11.01
CA ARG A 102 -17.71 10.55 10.72
C ARG A 102 -17.85 11.46 9.49
N PRO A 103 -18.98 11.40 8.77
CA PRO A 103 -19.18 12.22 7.56
C PRO A 103 -18.88 13.72 7.76
N GLU A 104 -19.29 14.28 8.90
CA GLU A 104 -19.09 15.68 9.27
C GLU A 104 -17.63 16.06 9.53
N GLU A 105 -16.74 15.07 9.72
CA GLU A 105 -15.32 15.28 9.98
C GLU A 105 -14.48 15.22 8.70
N ILE A 106 -15.04 14.75 7.58
CA ILE A 106 -14.28 14.52 6.33
C ILE A 106 -13.60 15.81 5.86
N ASP A 107 -14.33 16.93 5.83
CA ASP A 107 -13.83 18.21 5.32
C ASP A 107 -12.75 18.83 6.21
N SER A 108 -12.62 18.38 7.48
CA SER A 108 -11.53 18.79 8.36
C SER A 108 -10.20 18.08 8.05
N ILE A 109 -10.28 16.95 7.34
CA ILE A 109 -9.13 16.08 7.03
C ILE A 109 -8.76 16.18 5.56
N ILE A 110 -9.76 16.20 4.68
CA ILE A 110 -9.63 16.12 3.22
C ILE A 110 -10.29 17.34 2.59
N SER A 111 -9.56 18.00 1.69
CA SER A 111 -10.06 19.06 0.82
C SER A 111 -9.90 18.65 -0.64
N ALA A 112 -10.82 19.11 -1.47
CA ALA A 112 -10.70 19.08 -2.92
C ALA A 112 -10.83 20.48 -3.52
N GLU A 113 -10.45 21.50 -2.74
CA GLU A 113 -10.54 22.91 -3.10
C GLU A 113 -9.13 23.54 -3.20
N ILE A 114 -8.97 24.50 -4.10
CA ILE A 114 -7.84 25.40 -4.17
C ILE A 114 -7.91 26.31 -2.92
N PRO A 115 -6.85 26.36 -2.09
CA PRO A 115 -6.78 27.24 -0.92
C PRO A 115 -6.92 28.71 -1.31
N ASP A 116 -7.40 29.56 -0.41
CA ASP A 116 -7.35 31.00 -0.63
C ASP A 116 -5.92 31.52 -0.36
N PRO A 117 -5.22 32.07 -1.36
CA PRO A 117 -3.85 32.56 -1.20
C PRO A 117 -3.73 33.71 -0.19
N SER A 118 -4.79 34.48 0.05
CA SER A 118 -4.80 35.52 1.08
C SER A 118 -4.74 34.96 2.50
N THR A 119 -5.17 33.71 2.68
CA THR A 119 -5.17 33.01 3.96
C THR A 119 -3.97 32.08 4.14
N ASP A 120 -3.60 31.35 3.07
CA ASP A 120 -2.52 30.36 3.11
C ASP A 120 -1.83 30.23 1.74
N GLN A 121 -1.02 31.23 1.40
CA GLN A 121 -0.21 31.25 0.17
C GLN A 121 0.64 29.98 0.00
N LEU A 122 1.24 29.48 1.10
CA LEU A 122 2.09 28.29 1.02
C LEU A 122 1.29 27.05 0.60
N LEU A 123 0.11 26.84 1.19
CA LEU A 123 -0.73 25.71 0.78
C LEU A 123 -1.26 25.90 -0.65
N PHE A 124 -1.62 27.13 -1.03
CA PHE A 124 -2.03 27.45 -2.40
C PHE A 124 -0.93 27.04 -3.40
N ASP A 125 0.32 27.43 -3.18
CA ASP A 125 1.45 27.09 -4.05
C ASP A 125 1.65 25.57 -4.16
N ILE A 126 1.55 24.86 -3.03
CA ILE A 126 1.68 23.41 -2.97
C ILE A 126 0.55 22.72 -3.74
N VAL A 127 -0.70 23.16 -3.57
CA VAL A 127 -1.88 22.54 -4.17
C VAL A 127 -1.93 22.80 -5.67
N THR A 128 -1.71 24.04 -6.10
CA THR A 128 -1.70 24.42 -7.53
C THR A 128 -0.56 23.74 -8.30
N THR A 129 0.55 23.45 -7.63
CA THR A 129 1.70 22.72 -8.19
C THR A 129 1.48 21.22 -8.21
N ASN A 130 1.08 20.63 -7.08
CA ASN A 130 1.17 19.18 -6.85
C ASN A 130 -0.18 18.46 -6.88
N MET A 131 -1.30 19.15 -6.64
CA MET A 131 -2.61 18.51 -6.45
C MET A 131 -3.61 18.84 -7.57
N ILE A 132 -3.17 19.46 -8.66
CA ILE A 132 -4.01 19.69 -9.83
C ILE A 132 -3.90 18.50 -10.78
N HIS A 133 -5.03 17.86 -11.06
CA HIS A 133 -5.12 16.93 -12.17
C HIS A 133 -4.82 17.70 -13.45
N GLY A 134 -3.81 17.25 -14.21
CA GLY A 134 -3.40 17.93 -15.43
C GLY A 134 -4.58 18.13 -16.38
N PRO A 135 -4.54 19.18 -17.23
CA PRO A 135 -5.58 19.36 -18.23
C PRO A 135 -5.68 18.08 -19.06
N CYS A 136 -6.89 17.64 -19.28
CA CYS A 136 -7.20 16.46 -20.07
C CYS A 136 -8.55 16.67 -20.75
N GLY A 137 -9.01 15.69 -21.50
CA GLY A 137 -10.26 15.82 -22.24
C GLY A 137 -10.08 16.78 -23.41
N THR A 138 -10.99 17.73 -23.53
CA THR A 138 -10.97 18.74 -24.59
C THR A 138 -9.77 19.68 -24.49
N LEU A 139 -9.25 19.92 -23.27
CA LEU A 139 -8.09 20.78 -23.05
C LEU A 139 -6.77 20.11 -23.45
N ASN A 140 -6.71 18.77 -23.37
CA ASN A 140 -5.56 18.00 -23.82
C ASN A 140 -5.93 16.52 -24.01
N SER A 141 -6.17 16.11 -25.25
CA SER A 141 -6.51 14.73 -25.60
C SER A 141 -5.31 13.77 -25.52
N SER A 142 -4.08 14.29 -25.49
CA SER A 142 -2.85 13.49 -25.40
C SER A 142 -2.44 13.12 -23.97
N SER A 143 -3.16 13.61 -22.96
CA SER A 143 -2.86 13.35 -21.56
C SER A 143 -2.88 11.84 -21.24
N PRO A 144 -1.92 11.30 -20.45
CA PRO A 144 -1.83 9.86 -20.17
C PRO A 144 -3.05 9.24 -19.49
N CYS A 145 -3.93 10.07 -18.93
CA CYS A 145 -5.16 9.65 -18.30
C CYS A 145 -6.32 9.42 -19.30
N MET A 146 -6.15 9.79 -20.57
CA MET A 146 -7.18 9.68 -21.59
C MET A 146 -7.28 8.24 -22.12
N ALA A 147 -8.51 7.73 -22.17
CA ALA A 147 -8.87 6.50 -22.87
C ALA A 147 -10.24 6.69 -23.52
N ASP A 148 -10.40 6.23 -24.76
CA ASP A 148 -11.66 6.33 -25.51
C ASP A 148 -12.28 7.74 -25.52
N GLY A 149 -11.42 8.76 -25.67
CA GLY A 149 -11.82 10.17 -25.70
C GLY A 149 -12.28 10.75 -24.36
N LYS A 150 -12.20 10.00 -23.26
CA LYS A 150 -12.59 10.44 -21.90
C LYS A 150 -11.44 10.30 -20.92
N CYS A 151 -11.42 11.15 -19.90
CA CYS A 151 -10.49 10.98 -18.79
C CYS A 151 -10.89 9.75 -17.96
N THR A 152 -9.98 8.78 -17.83
CA THR A 152 -10.18 7.56 -17.01
C THR A 152 -10.38 7.83 -15.52
N LYS A 153 -10.11 9.06 -15.08
CA LYS A 153 -10.31 9.53 -13.71
C LYS A 153 -11.55 10.41 -13.56
N ASN A 154 -12.32 10.60 -14.65
CA ASN A 154 -13.52 11.43 -14.71
C ASN A 154 -13.25 12.86 -14.23
N PHE A 155 -12.22 13.50 -14.77
CA PHE A 155 -11.98 14.94 -14.64
C PHE A 155 -12.44 15.67 -15.92
N PRO A 156 -12.92 16.93 -15.80
CA PRO A 156 -13.17 17.67 -14.56
C PRO A 156 -14.29 17.03 -13.71
N LYS A 157 -14.24 17.21 -12.39
CA LYS A 157 -15.28 16.76 -11.45
C LYS A 157 -16.46 17.74 -11.44
N ASP A 158 -17.60 17.31 -10.92
CA ASP A 158 -18.74 18.20 -10.69
C ASP A 158 -18.47 19.14 -9.50
N MET A 159 -19.01 20.36 -9.57
CA MET A 159 -19.00 21.28 -8.42
C MET A 159 -20.02 20.82 -7.38
N ASN A 160 -19.71 21.03 -6.11
CA ASN A 160 -20.61 20.71 -5.01
C ASN A 160 -20.33 21.57 -3.78
N ASN A 161 -21.36 22.04 -3.10
CA ASN A 161 -21.21 22.90 -1.93
C ASN A 161 -20.87 22.13 -0.66
N ASP A 162 -21.18 20.83 -0.60
CA ASP A 162 -20.95 19.98 0.55
C ASP A 162 -20.36 18.63 0.14
N THR A 163 -19.64 17.99 1.06
CA THR A 163 -19.19 16.60 0.84
C THR A 163 -20.36 15.64 1.03
N VAL A 164 -20.63 14.82 0.01
CA VAL A 164 -21.72 13.83 0.01
C VAL A 164 -21.13 12.43 0.06
N THR A 165 -21.42 11.70 1.15
CA THR A 165 -21.01 10.30 1.27
C THR A 165 -21.91 9.40 0.43
N ASN A 166 -21.31 8.54 -0.39
CA ASN A 166 -22.02 7.53 -1.15
C ASN A 166 -21.87 6.15 -0.45
N VAL A 167 -22.94 5.35 -0.45
CA VAL A 167 -22.95 3.96 0.05
C VAL A 167 -21.97 3.08 -0.75
N ASP A 168 -21.70 3.43 -2.00
CA ASP A 168 -21.10 2.53 -2.99
C ASP A 168 -19.86 3.07 -3.73
N GLY A 169 -19.15 4.04 -3.15
CA GLY A 169 -17.98 4.67 -3.80
C GLY A 169 -17.10 5.43 -2.82
N TYR A 170 -16.20 6.27 -3.35
CA TYR A 170 -15.58 7.36 -2.60
C TYR A 170 -16.62 8.50 -2.43
N PRO A 171 -16.49 9.37 -1.41
CA PRO A 171 -17.35 10.55 -1.30
C PRO A 171 -17.22 11.46 -2.52
N ILE A 172 -18.29 12.19 -2.79
CA ILE A 172 -18.24 13.34 -3.68
C ILE A 172 -17.82 14.52 -2.81
N TYR A 173 -16.55 14.88 -2.85
CA TYR A 173 -16.00 15.97 -2.03
C TYR A 173 -16.55 17.33 -2.44
N ARG A 174 -16.67 18.23 -1.45
CA ARG A 174 -16.94 19.64 -1.66
C ARG A 174 -15.95 20.27 -2.64
N ARG A 175 -16.50 20.96 -3.64
CA ARG A 175 -15.81 21.73 -4.68
C ARG A 175 -16.68 22.95 -4.98
N ARG A 176 -16.55 24.01 -4.19
CA ARG A 176 -17.38 25.21 -4.36
C ARG A 176 -17.00 25.93 -5.64
N ASN A 177 -17.98 26.51 -6.29
CA ASN A 177 -17.75 27.46 -7.39
C ASN A 177 -17.35 28.85 -6.80
N PRO A 178 -16.85 29.79 -7.62
CA PRO A 178 -16.46 31.12 -7.14
C PRO A 178 -17.59 31.88 -6.42
N GLU A 179 -18.83 31.73 -6.86
CA GLU A 179 -20.01 32.37 -6.22
C GLU A 179 -20.24 31.89 -4.78
N ASN A 180 -19.82 30.66 -4.46
CA ASN A 180 -19.91 30.09 -3.10
C ASN A 180 -18.55 30.09 -2.38
N GLY A 181 -17.61 30.94 -2.80
CA GLY A 181 -16.29 31.09 -2.16
C GLY A 181 -15.24 30.05 -2.59
N GLY A 182 -15.46 29.36 -3.71
CA GLY A 182 -14.43 28.57 -4.39
C GLY A 182 -13.36 29.44 -5.04
N GLN A 183 -12.18 28.88 -5.27
CA GLN A 183 -11.04 29.57 -5.87
C GLN A 183 -10.74 29.01 -7.26
N SER A 184 -10.11 29.83 -8.10
CA SER A 184 -9.50 29.41 -9.36
C SER A 184 -8.17 30.13 -9.59
N PHE A 185 -7.36 29.64 -10.51
CA PHE A 185 -6.12 30.29 -10.89
C PHE A 185 -5.79 30.03 -12.36
N ILE A 186 -5.05 30.96 -12.96
CA ILE A 186 -4.59 30.83 -14.34
C ILE A 186 -3.34 29.95 -14.37
N LYS A 187 -3.38 28.90 -15.18
CA LYS A 187 -2.25 28.02 -15.46
C LYS A 187 -1.90 28.10 -16.94
N ASN A 188 -0.66 28.48 -17.23
CA ASN A 188 -0.15 28.47 -18.60
C ASN A 188 0.21 27.04 -19.02
N ILE A 189 -0.37 26.57 -20.12
CA ILE A 189 -0.16 25.23 -20.66
C ILE A 189 -0.02 25.36 -22.18
N ASN A 190 1.15 24.97 -22.71
CA ASN A 190 1.47 25.10 -24.13
C ASN A 190 1.20 26.52 -24.69
N ASN A 191 1.65 27.55 -23.96
CA ASN A 191 1.43 28.97 -24.29
C ASN A 191 -0.04 29.42 -24.31
N THR A 192 -0.93 28.66 -23.68
CA THR A 192 -2.34 29.04 -23.51
C THR A 192 -2.65 29.18 -22.03
N ASP A 193 -3.27 30.29 -21.66
CA ASP A 193 -3.75 30.52 -20.30
C ASP A 193 -5.09 29.80 -20.11
N ILE A 194 -5.11 28.89 -19.14
CA ILE A 194 -6.28 28.09 -18.80
C ILE A 194 -6.67 28.42 -17.36
N ASP A 195 -7.93 28.81 -17.17
CA ASP A 195 -8.51 28.98 -15.83
C ASP A 195 -8.80 27.60 -15.22
N ILE A 196 -8.09 27.29 -14.13
CA ILE A 196 -8.19 26.04 -13.39
C ILE A 196 -8.93 26.30 -12.09
N ASP A 197 -10.11 25.70 -11.97
CA ASP A 197 -10.94 25.78 -10.77
C ASP A 197 -10.92 24.49 -9.94
N ASN A 198 -11.73 24.49 -8.88
CA ASN A 198 -11.90 23.37 -7.95
C ASN A 198 -12.27 22.03 -8.61
N ARG A 199 -12.74 21.98 -9.86
CA ARG A 199 -13.08 20.70 -10.52
C ARG A 199 -11.86 19.86 -10.87
N TRP A 200 -10.69 20.47 -10.89
CA TRP A 200 -9.42 19.82 -11.28
C TRP A 200 -8.60 19.34 -10.09
N VAL A 201 -8.99 19.66 -8.86
CA VAL A 201 -8.20 19.35 -7.68
C VAL A 201 -8.31 17.86 -7.32
N VAL A 202 -7.18 17.19 -7.15
CA VAL A 202 -7.10 15.84 -6.57
C VAL A 202 -7.28 15.96 -5.06
N PRO A 203 -8.16 15.16 -4.42
CA PRO A 203 -8.38 15.22 -2.97
C PRO A 203 -7.09 15.10 -2.17
N TYR A 204 -6.88 15.99 -1.21
CA TYR A 204 -5.65 16.06 -0.43
C TYR A 204 -5.95 16.39 1.02
N SER A 205 -4.99 16.14 1.91
CA SER A 205 -5.06 16.68 3.26
C SER A 205 -4.23 17.96 3.34
N PRO A 206 -4.83 19.13 3.66
CA PRO A 206 -4.08 20.38 3.87
C PRO A 206 -2.88 20.19 4.79
N LEU A 207 -3.08 19.48 5.90
CA LEU A 207 -2.05 19.19 6.88
C LEU A 207 -0.88 18.39 6.28
N LEU A 208 -1.16 17.25 5.62
CA LEU A 208 -0.10 16.41 5.08
C LEU A 208 0.61 17.09 3.91
N SER A 209 -0.13 17.68 2.98
CA SER A 209 0.43 18.35 1.81
C SER A 209 1.35 19.50 2.22
N LYS A 210 0.95 20.32 3.19
CA LYS A 210 1.79 21.41 3.72
C LYS A 210 3.03 20.90 4.45
N THR A 211 2.87 19.86 5.26
CA THR A 211 3.98 19.28 6.05
C THR A 211 5.07 18.66 5.17
N TYR A 212 4.68 17.99 4.08
CA TYR A 212 5.62 17.22 3.25
C TYR A 212 5.94 17.87 1.90
N ASN A 213 5.25 18.96 1.52
CA ASN A 213 5.39 19.63 0.23
C ASN A 213 5.51 18.62 -0.92
N ALA A 214 4.45 17.86 -1.16
CA ALA A 214 4.44 16.78 -2.13
C ALA A 214 3.03 16.48 -2.63
N HIS A 215 2.95 15.72 -3.72
CA HIS A 215 1.69 15.16 -4.17
C HIS A 215 1.21 14.07 -3.19
N ILE A 216 0.25 14.41 -2.33
CA ILE A 216 -0.36 13.51 -1.35
C ILE A 216 -1.87 13.45 -1.60
N ASN A 217 -2.30 12.43 -2.36
CA ASN A 217 -3.72 12.17 -2.54
C ASN A 217 -4.28 11.47 -1.29
N VAL A 218 -5.39 11.96 -0.74
CA VAL A 218 -6.03 11.38 0.44
C VAL A 218 -7.50 11.11 0.13
N GLU A 219 -7.90 9.86 0.27
CA GLU A 219 -9.25 9.41 -0.04
C GLU A 219 -9.91 8.78 1.19
N PHE A 220 -11.14 9.19 1.51
CA PHE A 220 -11.93 8.55 2.54
C PHE A 220 -12.51 7.22 2.04
N CYS A 221 -12.29 6.16 2.81
CA CYS A 221 -12.71 4.81 2.44
C CYS A 221 -14.14 4.52 2.93
N SER A 222 -15.14 4.99 2.19
CA SER A 222 -16.56 4.77 2.49
C SER A 222 -17.11 3.39 2.08
N SER A 223 -16.45 2.62 1.23
CA SER A 223 -16.99 1.31 0.81
C SER A 223 -15.93 0.20 0.74
N VAL A 224 -16.39 -1.05 0.70
CA VAL A 224 -15.52 -2.21 0.45
C VAL A 224 -14.89 -2.18 -0.96
N LYS A 225 -15.38 -1.34 -1.88
CA LYS A 225 -14.73 -1.15 -3.20
C LYS A 225 -13.34 -0.53 -3.06
N SER A 226 -13.11 0.28 -2.03
CA SER A 226 -11.76 0.77 -1.69
C SER A 226 -10.81 -0.41 -1.44
N ILE A 227 -11.31 -1.52 -0.86
CA ILE A 227 -10.56 -2.78 -0.63
C ILE A 227 -10.18 -3.46 -1.95
N LYS A 228 -11.06 -3.47 -2.96
CA LYS A 228 -10.71 -3.96 -4.31
C LYS A 228 -9.57 -3.13 -4.91
N TYR A 229 -9.64 -1.81 -4.74
CA TYR A 229 -8.61 -0.89 -5.23
C TYR A 229 -7.27 -1.08 -4.51
N ILE A 230 -7.31 -1.36 -3.21
CA ILE A 230 -6.16 -1.76 -2.39
C ILE A 230 -5.54 -3.06 -2.90
N CYS A 231 -6.36 -4.09 -3.07
CA CYS A 231 -5.89 -5.37 -3.61
C CYS A 231 -5.25 -5.16 -4.98
N LYS A 232 -5.77 -4.27 -5.83
CA LYS A 232 -5.16 -3.95 -7.13
C LYS A 232 -3.73 -3.40 -7.00
N TYR A 233 -3.47 -2.45 -6.11
CA TYR A 233 -2.12 -1.87 -5.98
C TYR A 233 -1.14 -2.80 -5.25
N VAL A 234 -1.64 -3.63 -4.33
CA VAL A 234 -0.86 -4.74 -3.74
C VAL A 234 -0.64 -5.89 -4.74
N HIS A 235 -1.54 -6.06 -5.72
CA HIS A 235 -1.51 -7.06 -6.78
C HIS A 235 -0.69 -6.63 -8.00
N LYS A 236 -0.32 -5.36 -8.13
CA LYS A 236 0.41 -4.93 -9.31
C LYS A 236 1.78 -5.61 -9.29
N GLY A 237 1.89 -6.62 -10.15
CA GLY A 237 3.12 -7.32 -10.52
C GLY A 237 4.29 -6.38 -10.62
N SER A 238 5.51 -6.90 -10.44
CA SER A 238 6.61 -6.29 -11.18
C SER A 238 6.17 -6.25 -12.65
N ASP A 239 6.36 -5.10 -13.30
CA ASP A 239 6.12 -5.01 -14.74
C ASP A 239 6.90 -6.16 -15.40
N MET A 240 6.25 -6.94 -16.26
CA MET A 240 6.90 -8.06 -16.95
C MET A 240 7.02 -7.74 -18.43
N ALA A 241 8.14 -8.14 -19.02
CA ALA A 241 8.37 -8.07 -20.45
C ALA A 241 8.54 -9.50 -20.98
N VAL A 242 7.83 -9.80 -22.06
CA VAL A 242 8.08 -11.01 -22.85
C VAL A 242 9.06 -10.62 -23.94
N PHE A 243 10.19 -11.33 -24.03
CA PHE A 243 11.17 -11.11 -25.07
C PHE A 243 11.57 -12.44 -25.71
N ARG A 244 11.86 -12.39 -27.01
CA ARG A 244 12.35 -13.54 -27.76
C ARG A 244 13.86 -13.57 -27.70
N VAL A 245 14.44 -14.71 -27.37
CA VAL A 245 15.90 -14.90 -27.43
C VAL A 245 16.23 -15.54 -28.77
N GLU A 246 16.87 -14.78 -29.65
CA GLU A 246 17.35 -15.28 -30.95
C GLU A 246 18.82 -15.68 -30.83
N ASN A 247 19.15 -16.89 -31.24
CA ASN A 247 20.53 -17.35 -31.30
C ASN A 247 21.16 -16.84 -32.60
N THR A 248 22.08 -15.88 -32.51
CA THR A 248 22.78 -15.30 -33.67
C THR A 248 23.96 -16.15 -34.14
N ASN A 249 24.21 -17.29 -33.50
CA ASN A 249 25.36 -18.14 -33.78
C ASN A 249 25.05 -19.06 -34.97
N VAL A 250 25.76 -18.87 -36.08
CA VAL A 250 25.50 -19.55 -37.37
C VAL A 250 25.70 -21.07 -37.30
N ASN A 251 26.48 -21.53 -36.32
CA ASN A 251 26.79 -22.95 -36.09
C ASN A 251 25.90 -23.60 -35.01
N ALA A 252 24.90 -22.89 -34.49
CA ALA A 252 23.98 -23.47 -33.52
C ALA A 252 23.09 -24.54 -34.17
N PRO A 253 22.72 -25.62 -33.44
CA PRO A 253 21.73 -26.56 -33.92
C PRO A 253 20.43 -25.82 -34.28
N PRO A 254 19.69 -26.26 -35.32
CA PRO A 254 18.44 -25.63 -35.71
C PRO A 254 17.48 -25.56 -34.51
N VAL A 255 17.12 -24.34 -34.12
CA VAL A 255 16.17 -24.09 -33.03
C VAL A 255 14.83 -24.69 -33.43
N ASN A 256 14.25 -25.53 -32.58
CA ASN A 256 12.90 -26.02 -32.76
C ASN A 256 11.93 -24.83 -32.74
N LYS A 257 11.40 -24.45 -33.92
CA LYS A 257 10.50 -23.30 -34.07
C LYS A 257 9.16 -23.47 -33.34
N ASN A 258 8.85 -24.68 -32.87
CA ASN A 258 7.62 -25.00 -32.16
C ASN A 258 7.81 -25.04 -30.63
N ASP A 259 9.00 -24.75 -30.11
CA ASP A 259 9.28 -24.71 -28.68
C ASP A 259 9.16 -23.28 -28.12
N GLU A 260 7.93 -22.86 -27.83
CA GLU A 260 7.61 -21.52 -27.30
C GLU A 260 8.30 -21.22 -25.96
N ILE A 261 8.57 -22.25 -25.14
CA ILE A 261 9.19 -22.11 -23.80
C ILE A 261 10.66 -21.68 -23.94
N THR A 262 11.36 -22.26 -24.92
CA THR A 262 12.76 -21.92 -25.19
C THR A 262 12.87 -20.61 -26.00
N LEU A 263 11.88 -20.31 -26.84
CA LEU A 263 11.87 -19.12 -27.71
C LEU A 263 11.51 -17.83 -26.99
N TYR A 264 10.59 -17.87 -26.02
CA TYR A 264 10.09 -16.68 -25.32
C TYR A 264 10.41 -16.75 -23.83
N GLN A 265 11.12 -15.73 -23.34
CA GLN A 265 11.39 -15.56 -21.92
C GLN A 265 10.52 -14.46 -21.34
N ILE A 266 10.08 -14.68 -20.10
CA ILE A 266 9.33 -13.70 -19.31
C ILE A 266 10.29 -13.14 -18.25
N GLY A 267 10.69 -11.88 -18.41
CA GLY A 267 11.55 -11.17 -17.48
C GLY A 267 10.76 -10.18 -16.62
N ARG A 268 11.20 -9.99 -15.38
CA ARG A 268 10.75 -8.87 -14.54
C ARG A 268 11.54 -7.62 -14.91
N TYR A 269 10.83 -6.54 -15.20
CA TYR A 269 11.39 -5.21 -15.31
C TYR A 269 11.55 -4.61 -13.91
N ILE A 270 12.74 -4.09 -13.63
CA ILE A 270 13.07 -3.37 -12.40
C ILE A 270 13.60 -2.01 -12.83
N SER A 271 12.95 -0.93 -12.38
CA SER A 271 13.43 0.42 -12.65
C SER A 271 14.71 0.70 -11.85
N SER A 272 15.56 1.62 -12.31
CA SER A 272 16.79 1.99 -11.61
C SER A 272 16.54 2.48 -10.17
N ASN A 273 15.39 3.10 -9.91
CA ASN A 273 15.00 3.53 -8.57
C ASN A 273 14.57 2.35 -7.68
N GLU A 274 13.79 1.42 -8.22
CA GLU A 274 13.46 0.17 -7.51
C GLU A 274 14.74 -0.65 -7.21
N ALA A 275 15.68 -0.70 -8.15
CA ALA A 275 16.97 -1.37 -7.95
C ALA A 275 17.74 -0.75 -6.77
N ALA A 276 17.86 0.58 -6.72
CA ALA A 276 18.49 1.27 -5.59
C ALA A 276 17.78 0.97 -4.26
N TRP A 277 16.44 0.98 -4.24
CA TRP A 277 15.65 0.64 -3.05
C TRP A 277 15.94 -0.78 -2.55
N ARG A 278 16.02 -1.75 -3.47
CA ARG A 278 16.34 -3.16 -3.15
C ARG A 278 17.78 -3.33 -2.69
N ILE A 279 18.75 -2.65 -3.31
CA ILE A 279 20.17 -2.68 -2.91
C ILE A 279 20.33 -2.19 -1.47
N PHE A 280 19.59 -1.15 -1.07
CA PHE A 280 19.62 -0.67 0.32
C PHE A 280 18.85 -1.54 1.32
N GLY A 281 18.21 -2.62 0.87
CA GLY A 281 17.42 -3.50 1.73
C GLY A 281 16.18 -2.82 2.30
N PHE A 282 15.66 -1.77 1.65
CA PHE A 282 14.48 -1.09 2.13
C PHE A 282 13.23 -1.96 1.89
N PRO A 283 12.36 -2.12 2.90
CA PRO A 283 11.14 -2.91 2.73
C PRO A 283 10.18 -2.19 1.78
N ILE A 284 9.69 -2.94 0.80
CA ILE A 284 8.67 -2.47 -0.16
C ILE A 284 7.30 -2.42 0.53
N HIS A 285 7.04 -3.35 1.45
CA HIS A 285 5.80 -3.44 2.20
C HIS A 285 6.11 -3.38 3.70
N GLU A 286 5.36 -2.58 4.44
CA GLU A 286 5.32 -2.62 5.90
C GLU A 286 3.89 -2.57 6.39
N ARG A 287 3.70 -3.04 7.62
CA ARG A 287 2.40 -3.12 8.26
C ARG A 287 2.56 -3.18 9.77
N ASP A 288 1.56 -2.68 10.47
CA ASP A 288 1.36 -2.91 11.89
C ASP A 288 -0.15 -3.10 12.13
N PRO A 289 -0.58 -4.21 12.74
CA PRO A 289 0.22 -5.27 13.36
C PRO A 289 0.89 -6.26 12.40
N ALA A 290 1.80 -7.07 12.94
CA ALA A 290 2.37 -8.22 12.25
C ALA A 290 1.32 -9.28 11.90
N VAL A 291 1.49 -9.94 10.75
CA VAL A 291 0.64 -11.05 10.29
C VAL A 291 1.46 -12.33 10.26
N VAL A 292 1.01 -13.35 10.98
CA VAL A 292 1.61 -14.68 11.05
C VAL A 292 0.83 -15.61 10.12
N GLN A 293 1.53 -16.17 9.14
CA GLN A 293 0.95 -17.19 8.27
C GLN A 293 0.80 -18.50 9.02
N LEU A 294 -0.44 -18.99 9.07
CA LEU A 294 -0.79 -20.25 9.69
C LEU A 294 -0.92 -21.34 8.63
N ALA A 295 -0.22 -22.46 8.84
CA ALA A 295 -0.30 -23.62 7.99
C ALA A 295 -1.69 -24.26 8.15
N ILE A 296 -2.28 -24.70 7.04
CA ILE A 296 -3.50 -25.50 7.01
C ILE A 296 -3.26 -26.60 6.00
N HIS A 297 -3.53 -27.84 6.41
CA HIS A 297 -3.39 -29.01 5.58
C HIS A 297 -4.21 -30.15 6.19
N LEU A 298 -4.52 -31.17 5.38
CA LEU A 298 -5.05 -32.44 5.87
C LEU A 298 -3.96 -33.22 6.60
N GLU A 299 -4.36 -34.31 7.27
CA GLU A 299 -3.42 -35.26 7.86
C GLU A 299 -2.42 -35.74 6.79
N ASN A 300 -1.13 -35.67 7.11
CA ASN A 300 0.00 -35.96 6.20
C ASN A 300 0.08 -35.10 4.93
N GLY A 301 -0.75 -34.06 4.80
CA GLY A 301 -0.77 -33.12 3.66
C GLY A 301 0.11 -31.87 3.86
N GLN A 302 0.97 -31.85 4.87
CA GLN A 302 1.85 -30.70 5.13
C GLN A 302 2.79 -30.42 3.95
N ARG A 303 3.03 -29.14 3.67
CA ARG A 303 4.07 -28.74 2.74
C ARG A 303 5.44 -29.01 3.36
N VAL A 304 6.21 -29.88 2.71
CA VAL A 304 7.58 -30.23 3.12
C VAL A 304 8.52 -29.89 1.96
N PHE A 305 9.48 -29.03 2.22
CA PHE A 305 10.62 -28.85 1.31
C PHE A 305 11.59 -30.02 1.54
N PHE A 306 12.37 -30.46 0.57
CA PHE A 306 13.41 -31.47 0.78
C PHE A 306 14.46 -31.37 -0.33
N THR A 307 15.62 -31.97 -0.08
CA THR A 307 16.63 -32.29 -1.08
C THR A 307 16.65 -33.80 -1.31
N ASN A 308 17.33 -34.29 -2.34
CA ASN A 308 17.41 -35.73 -2.60
C ASN A 308 17.95 -36.50 -1.39
N GLU A 309 18.89 -35.92 -0.64
CA GLU A 309 19.52 -36.52 0.54
C GLU A 309 18.59 -36.52 1.76
N THR A 310 17.66 -35.57 1.83
CA THR A 310 16.77 -35.40 3.01
C THR A 310 15.35 -35.92 2.80
N ALA A 311 15.03 -36.43 1.60
CA ALA A 311 13.68 -36.85 1.23
C ALA A 311 13.13 -37.96 2.13
N ILE A 312 13.92 -39.02 2.37
CA ILE A 312 13.51 -40.18 3.17
C ILE A 312 13.30 -39.76 4.63
N ASP A 313 14.25 -39.04 5.23
CA ASP A 313 14.13 -38.58 6.61
C ASP A 313 12.92 -37.66 6.80
N ARG A 314 12.67 -36.72 5.88
CA ARG A 314 11.50 -35.84 5.98
C ARG A 314 10.16 -36.54 5.77
N ALA A 315 10.14 -37.66 5.04
CA ALA A 315 8.95 -38.49 4.90
C ALA A 315 8.65 -39.26 6.20
N ILE A 316 9.68 -39.75 6.89
CA ILE A 316 9.56 -40.46 8.17
C ILE A 316 9.27 -39.47 9.31
N ASN A 317 9.97 -38.32 9.32
CA ASN A 317 9.96 -37.31 10.37
C ASN A 317 9.49 -35.95 9.81
N PRO A 318 8.19 -35.78 9.53
CA PRO A 318 7.71 -34.53 8.96
C PRO A 318 7.91 -33.35 9.93
N PRO A 319 8.30 -32.17 9.42
CA PRO A 319 8.53 -31.00 10.26
C PRO A 319 7.24 -30.54 10.94
N LYS A 320 7.36 -30.08 12.19
CA LYS A 320 6.25 -29.45 12.93
C LYS A 320 5.76 -28.22 12.17
N THR A 321 4.45 -28.16 11.94
CA THR A 321 3.78 -27.00 11.35
C THR A 321 3.15 -26.17 12.47
N THR A 322 2.74 -24.94 12.14
CA THR A 322 1.97 -24.11 13.07
C THR A 322 0.65 -24.79 13.48
N LEU A 323 0.09 -25.65 12.63
CA LEU A 323 -1.14 -26.39 12.91
C LEU A 323 -0.88 -27.55 13.87
N THR A 324 0.07 -28.43 13.56
CA THR A 324 0.36 -29.58 14.42
C THR A 324 0.89 -29.15 15.79
N ALA A 325 1.68 -28.07 15.83
CA ALA A 325 2.11 -27.49 17.10
C ALA A 325 0.95 -26.88 17.89
N PHE A 326 -0.06 -26.29 17.24
CA PHE A 326 -1.25 -25.79 17.94
C PHE A 326 -2.07 -26.94 18.53
N LEU A 327 -2.25 -28.03 17.78
CA LEU A 327 -2.91 -29.25 18.25
C LEU A 327 -2.18 -29.84 19.48
N ASN A 328 -0.85 -29.81 19.49
CA ASN A 328 -0.09 -30.22 20.67
C ASN A 328 -0.33 -29.28 21.86
N CYS A 329 -0.35 -27.97 21.65
CA CYS A 329 -0.62 -27.00 22.72
C CYS A 329 -1.99 -27.18 23.37
N VAL A 330 -3.04 -27.48 22.59
CA VAL A 330 -4.39 -27.66 23.16
C VAL A 330 -4.55 -28.96 23.96
N ILE A 331 -3.65 -29.94 23.82
CA ILE A 331 -3.68 -31.20 24.56
C ILE A 331 -2.92 -31.09 25.91
N VAL A 332 -2.03 -30.10 26.04
CA VAL A 332 -1.30 -29.88 27.30
C VAL A 332 -2.29 -29.58 28.45
N ARG A 333 -2.04 -30.21 29.60
CA ARG A 333 -2.86 -30.12 30.81
C ARG A 333 -2.31 -29.07 31.79
N ASP A 334 -2.06 -27.87 31.28
CA ASP A 334 -1.70 -26.69 32.06
C ASP A 334 -2.66 -25.51 31.75
N ASP A 335 -2.49 -24.40 32.45
CA ASP A 335 -3.34 -23.20 32.27
C ASP A 335 -3.26 -22.64 30.85
N PHE A 336 -2.09 -22.74 30.21
CA PHE A 336 -1.89 -22.26 28.85
C PHE A 336 -2.58 -23.15 27.81
N GLY A 337 -2.55 -24.47 27.98
CA GLY A 337 -3.27 -25.42 27.15
C GLY A 337 -4.78 -25.29 27.34
N ALA A 338 -5.24 -25.06 28.58
CA ALA A 338 -6.64 -24.72 28.86
C ALA A 338 -7.08 -23.45 28.14
N PHE A 339 -6.28 -22.40 28.20
CA PHE A 339 -6.55 -21.17 27.46
C PHE A 339 -6.49 -21.37 25.94
N ALA A 340 -5.52 -22.15 25.43
CA ALA A 340 -5.41 -22.41 24.00
C ALA A 340 -6.66 -23.10 23.42
N ARG A 341 -7.33 -23.97 24.20
CA ARG A 341 -8.60 -24.61 23.81
C ARG A 341 -9.75 -23.63 23.61
N THR A 342 -9.69 -22.42 24.17
CA THR A 342 -10.71 -21.39 23.98
C THR A 342 -10.47 -20.54 22.73
N LEU A 343 -9.36 -20.74 22.02
CA LEU A 343 -8.97 -19.92 20.87
C LEU A 343 -9.35 -20.57 19.55
N LEU A 344 -9.82 -19.76 18.61
CA LEU A 344 -9.75 -20.12 17.20
C LEU A 344 -8.28 -20.17 16.77
N TYR A 345 -7.93 -21.07 15.86
CA TYR A 345 -6.54 -21.19 15.37
C TYR A 345 -5.98 -19.87 14.83
N SER A 346 -6.81 -19.05 14.15
CA SER A 346 -6.43 -17.70 13.69
C SER A 346 -6.11 -16.70 14.80
N GLN A 347 -6.56 -16.94 16.04
CA GLN A 347 -6.32 -16.07 17.19
C GLN A 347 -5.04 -16.44 17.95
N VAL A 348 -4.49 -17.64 17.71
CA VAL A 348 -3.30 -18.15 18.42
C VAL A 348 -2.12 -17.15 18.39
N PRO A 349 -1.78 -16.50 17.26
CA PRO A 349 -0.66 -15.55 17.22
C PRO A 349 -0.80 -14.34 18.15
N ARG A 350 -2.01 -14.00 18.62
CA ARG A 350 -2.22 -12.92 19.59
C ARG A 350 -1.63 -13.26 20.95
N TYR A 351 -1.74 -14.52 21.34
CA TYR A 351 -1.45 -14.99 22.70
C TYR A 351 -0.19 -15.84 22.76
N PHE A 352 0.20 -16.45 21.64
CA PHE A 352 1.35 -17.32 21.54
C PHE A 352 2.30 -16.85 20.44
N THR A 353 3.60 -17.01 20.67
CA THR A 353 4.66 -16.68 19.72
C THR A 353 5.19 -17.96 19.09
N TRP A 354 5.31 -17.97 17.77
CA TRP A 354 5.95 -19.06 17.04
C TRP A 354 7.47 -18.97 17.17
N THR A 355 8.10 -20.02 17.68
CA THR A 355 9.53 -20.04 17.98
C THR A 355 10.37 -20.68 16.87
N GLN A 356 11.70 -20.49 16.95
CA GLN A 356 12.65 -21.18 16.08
C GLN A 356 12.62 -22.70 16.26
N THR A 357 12.28 -23.18 17.47
CA THR A 357 12.08 -24.60 17.80
C THR A 357 10.76 -25.17 17.30
N LYS A 358 10.01 -24.39 16.48
CA LYS A 358 8.74 -24.80 15.87
C LYS A 358 7.68 -25.19 16.90
N THR A 359 7.57 -24.38 17.96
CA THR A 359 6.55 -24.51 19.01
C THR A 359 5.82 -23.19 19.25
N TRP A 360 4.63 -23.27 19.81
CA TRP A 360 3.91 -22.11 20.33
C TRP A 360 4.28 -21.90 21.79
N MET A 361 4.84 -20.73 22.10
CA MET A 361 5.17 -20.34 23.47
C MET A 361 4.23 -19.23 23.94
N PRO A 362 3.75 -19.26 25.19
CA PRO A 362 2.98 -18.16 25.78
C PRO A 362 3.73 -16.84 25.59
N ARG A 363 3.00 -15.82 25.12
CA ARG A 363 3.58 -14.51 24.92
C ARG A 363 3.84 -13.85 26.27
N LYS A 364 5.04 -13.27 26.41
CA LYS A 364 5.54 -12.63 27.64
C LYS A 364 5.46 -11.10 27.64
N GLN A 365 4.95 -10.50 26.57
CA GLN A 365 4.90 -9.04 26.36
C GLN A 365 3.56 -8.64 25.74
N GLY A 366 3.08 -7.44 26.05
CA GLY A 366 1.80 -6.91 25.56
C GLY A 366 0.87 -6.61 26.73
N SER A 367 -0.44 -6.73 26.50
CA SER A 367 -1.45 -6.50 27.54
C SER A 367 -1.71 -7.78 28.32
N PRO A 368 -1.73 -7.77 29.67
CA PRO A 368 -2.05 -8.95 30.46
C PRO A 368 -3.42 -9.54 30.11
N VAL A 369 -3.54 -10.87 30.11
CA VAL A 369 -4.79 -11.59 29.87
C VAL A 369 -5.41 -11.95 31.21
N ALA A 370 -6.53 -11.31 31.55
CA ALA A 370 -7.22 -11.53 32.84
C ALA A 370 -7.60 -13.01 33.09
N ALA A 371 -7.89 -13.76 32.01
CA ALA A 371 -8.30 -15.15 32.08
C ALA A 371 -7.14 -16.16 32.25
N CYS A 372 -5.87 -15.74 32.17
CA CYS A 372 -4.72 -16.65 32.27
C CYS A 372 -3.48 -15.94 32.83
N LEU A 373 -3.03 -16.35 34.01
CA LEU A 373 -1.89 -15.74 34.69
C LEU A 373 -0.61 -15.86 33.85
N ASN A 374 0.21 -14.81 33.85
CA ASN A 374 1.47 -14.73 33.08
C ASN A 374 1.31 -14.84 31.54
N LEU A 375 0.09 -14.76 31.03
CA LEU A 375 -0.18 -14.67 29.60
C LEU A 375 -0.40 -13.23 29.17
N PHE A 376 0.21 -12.84 28.06
CA PHE A 376 0.06 -11.52 27.47
C PHE A 376 -0.52 -11.60 26.06
N LYS A 377 -1.24 -10.57 25.66
CA LYS A 377 -1.86 -10.42 24.35
C LYS A 377 -1.15 -9.33 23.55
N SER A 378 -0.83 -9.62 22.29
CA SER A 378 -0.42 -8.62 21.30
C SER A 378 -1.51 -8.34 20.28
N ASN A 379 -1.22 -7.41 19.39
CA ASN A 379 -2.02 -7.06 18.22
C ASN A 379 -1.78 -8.00 17.00
N ALA A 380 -0.89 -9.00 17.11
CA ALA A 380 -0.54 -9.88 15.98
C ALA A 380 -1.76 -10.63 15.41
N LEU A 381 -1.79 -10.81 14.09
CA LEU A 381 -2.90 -11.46 13.40
C LEU A 381 -2.51 -12.81 12.82
N GLY A 382 -3.37 -13.81 12.95
CA GLY A 382 -3.21 -15.10 12.27
C GLY A 382 -3.90 -15.11 10.92
N ARG A 383 -3.13 -15.32 9.86
CA ARG A 383 -3.65 -15.49 8.50
C ARG A 383 -3.83 -16.95 8.17
N LEU A 384 -5.07 -17.32 7.88
CA LEU A 384 -5.45 -18.60 7.27
C LEU A 384 -5.49 -18.45 5.74
N PHE A 385 -5.27 -19.54 5.02
CA PHE A 385 -5.44 -19.54 3.56
C PHE A 385 -6.91 -19.24 3.21
N THR A 386 -7.12 -18.21 2.41
CA THR A 386 -8.39 -17.94 1.74
C THR A 386 -8.28 -18.40 0.30
N VAL A 387 -9.02 -19.44 -0.07
CA VAL A 387 -9.21 -19.81 -1.47
C VAL A 387 -10.16 -18.77 -2.06
N SER A 388 -9.77 -18.11 -3.15
CA SER A 388 -10.78 -17.41 -3.96
C SER A 388 -11.82 -18.46 -4.36
N PRO A 389 -13.14 -18.18 -4.26
CA PRO A 389 -14.10 -18.98 -4.99
C PRO A 389 -13.59 -19.05 -6.43
N ARG A 390 -13.35 -20.26 -6.93
CA ARG A 390 -13.09 -20.45 -8.35
C ARG A 390 -14.38 -20.04 -9.04
N HIS A 391 -14.33 -18.99 -9.86
CA HIS A 391 -15.33 -18.73 -10.88
C HIS A 391 -14.83 -19.36 -12.18
#